data_AF-A0A2V9M5T7-F1
#
_entry.id   AF-A0A2V9M5T7-F1
#
_cell.length_a   1.000
_cell.length_b   1.000
_cell.length_c   1.000
_cell.angle_alpha   90.00
_cell.angle_beta   90.00
_cell.angle_gamma   90.00
#
_symmetry.space_group_name_H-M   'P 1'
#
loop_
_entity.id
_entity.type
_entity.pdbx_description
1 polymer ?
#
loop_
_entity_poly.entity_id
_entity_poly.type
_entity_poly.pdbx_seq_one_letter_code
_entity_poly.pdbx_strand_id
1 'polypeptide(L)'
;MADSIEKRAENHRVPVRFVTRAMVKSAFTGHERNKHEIACVLAARFPELASKLPPKRKCWQSEDYRMSLFEAAALGVAYFARFAKRTSNPSTKNPAP
;
A
#
# COMPACT_ATOMS: atom_id res chain seq x y z
N MET A 1 -1.85 12.33 -15.73
CA MET A 1 -0.80 12.09 -14.69
C MET A 1 -0.49 10.59 -14.57
N ALA A 2 -1.50 9.71 -14.58
CA ALA A 2 -1.30 8.25 -14.60
C ALA A 2 -0.51 7.78 -15.84
N ASP A 3 -0.82 8.32 -17.03
CA ASP A 3 -0.16 7.98 -18.30
C ASP A 3 1.37 8.14 -18.28
N SER A 4 1.89 9.12 -17.53
CA SER A 4 3.33 9.37 -17.42
C SER A 4 4.03 8.33 -16.55
N ILE A 5 3.34 7.78 -15.55
CA ILE A 5 3.86 6.71 -14.69
C ILE A 5 3.80 5.38 -15.43
N GLU A 6 2.70 5.10 -16.12
CA GLU A 6 2.53 3.89 -16.92
C GLU A 6 3.57 3.80 -18.04
N LYS A 7 3.73 4.87 -18.82
CA LYS A 7 4.74 4.93 -19.90
C LYS A 7 6.16 4.71 -19.38
N ARG A 8 6.48 5.24 -18.20
CA ARG A 8 7.80 5.06 -17.59
C ARG A 8 7.97 3.64 -17.05
N ALA A 9 6.93 3.05 -16.47
CA ALA A 9 6.95 1.67 -16.02
C ALA A 9 7.09 0.68 -17.18
N GLU A 10 6.43 0.95 -18.32
CA GLU A 10 6.56 0.18 -19.56
C GLU A 10 8.02 0.16 -20.06
N ASN A 11 8.68 1.33 -20.12
CA ASN A 11 10.09 1.42 -20.49
C ASN A 11 11.01 0.61 -19.58
N HIS A 12 10.65 0.45 -18.31
CA HIS A 12 11.39 -0.34 -17.33
C HIS A 12 10.88 -1.78 -17.17
N ARG A 13 9.90 -2.20 -17.98
CA ARG A 13 9.24 -3.52 -17.90
C ARG A 13 8.72 -3.86 -16.50
N VAL A 14 8.26 -2.83 -15.76
CA VAL A 14 7.66 -2.99 -14.43
C VAL A 14 6.15 -3.10 -14.57
N PRO A 15 5.52 -4.22 -14.17
CA PRO A 15 4.08 -4.36 -14.26
C PRO A 15 3.37 -3.40 -13.30
N VAL A 16 2.38 -2.66 -13.81
CA VAL A 16 1.59 -1.71 -13.02
C VAL A 16 0.24 -2.32 -12.66
N ARG A 17 -0.23 -2.05 -11.43
CA ARG A 17 -1.60 -2.33 -11.00
C ARG A 17 -2.20 -1.09 -10.36
N PHE A 18 -3.46 -0.83 -10.65
CA PHE A 18 -4.22 0.20 -9.98
C PHE A 18 -4.74 -0.30 -8.63
N VAL A 19 -4.49 0.50 -7.59
CA VAL A 19 -5.00 0.27 -6.24
C VAL A 19 -5.96 1.42 -5.94
N THR A 20 -7.22 1.09 -5.71
CA THR A 20 -8.23 2.10 -5.35
C THR A 20 -8.12 2.45 -3.86
N ARG A 21 -8.63 3.63 -3.48
CA ARG A 21 -8.68 4.03 -2.07
C ARG A 21 -9.50 3.05 -1.21
N ALA A 22 -10.53 2.44 -1.79
CA ALA A 22 -11.33 1.40 -1.13
C ALA A 22 -10.51 0.12 -0.86
N MET A 23 -9.59 -0.24 -1.76
CA MET A 23 -8.68 -1.36 -1.55
C MET A 23 -7.62 -1.07 -0.50
N VAL A 24 -7.14 0.17 -0.41
CA VAL A 24 -6.25 0.57 0.69
C VAL A 24 -6.99 0.43 2.01
N LYS A 25 -8.17 1.05 2.10
CA LYS A 25 -9.07 0.95 3.24
C LYS A 25 -9.25 -0.49 3.73
N SER A 26 -9.73 -1.39 2.86
CA SER A 26 -9.95 -2.79 3.23
C SER A 26 -8.70 -3.57 3.66
N ALA A 27 -7.48 -3.06 3.42
CA ALA A 27 -6.26 -3.67 3.93
C ALA A 27 -5.95 -3.30 5.39
N PHE A 28 -6.64 -2.30 5.96
CA PHE A 28 -6.41 -1.75 7.31
C PHE A 28 -7.67 -1.77 8.18
N THR A 29 -8.54 -2.78 8.01
CA THR A 29 -9.81 -2.92 8.73
C THR A 29 -9.66 -2.65 10.23
N GLY A 30 -10.32 -1.59 10.72
CA GLY A 30 -10.30 -1.16 12.13
C GLY A 30 -9.50 0.12 12.41
N HIS A 31 -8.66 0.59 11.48
CA HIS A 31 -7.77 1.76 11.66
C HIS A 31 -7.94 2.84 10.57
N GLU A 32 -9.13 2.92 9.97
CA GLU A 32 -9.35 3.61 8.69
C GLU A 32 -9.95 5.01 8.81
N ARG A 33 -10.10 5.58 10.02
CA ARG A 33 -10.83 6.85 10.13
C ARG A 33 -10.05 8.01 9.52
N ASN A 34 -8.73 7.94 9.47
CA ASN A 34 -7.89 8.95 8.82
C ASN A 34 -6.50 8.42 8.39
N LYS A 35 -5.79 9.19 7.57
CA LYS A 35 -4.42 8.84 7.09
C LYS A 35 -3.41 8.66 8.23
N HIS A 36 -3.57 9.38 9.34
CA HIS A 36 -2.64 9.32 10.47
C HIS A 36 -2.77 8.00 11.24
N GLU A 37 -3.98 7.45 11.40
CA GLU A 37 -4.19 6.11 11.98
C GLU A 37 -3.50 5.03 11.15
N ILE A 38 -3.65 5.08 9.82
CA ILE A 38 -2.93 4.17 8.91
C ILE A 38 -1.41 4.34 9.05
N ALA A 39 -0.92 5.58 9.16
CA ALA A 39 0.50 5.85 9.37
C ALA A 39 1.00 5.29 10.71
N CYS A 40 0.23 5.38 11.78
CA CYS A 40 0.57 4.78 13.08
C CYS A 40 0.63 3.24 12.99
N VAL A 41 -0.33 2.61 12.31
CA VAL A 41 -0.31 1.14 12.09
C VAL A 41 0.92 0.73 11.30
N LEU A 42 1.26 1.49 10.25
CA LEU A 42 2.45 1.24 9.45
C LEU A 42 3.73 1.44 10.27
N ALA A 43 3.83 2.49 11.08
CA ALA A 43 4.97 2.73 11.96
C ALA A 43 5.14 1.62 13.02
N ALA A 44 4.04 1.06 13.52
CA ALA A 44 4.08 -0.07 14.45
C ALA A 44 4.52 -1.37 13.76
N ARG A 45 4.11 -1.57 12.50
CA ARG A 45 4.46 -2.77 11.72
C ARG A 45 5.87 -2.72 11.12
N PHE A 46 6.33 -1.52 10.76
CA PHE A 46 7.62 -1.26 10.11
C PHE A 46 8.39 -0.26 10.98
N PRO A 47 9.20 -0.73 11.94
CA PRO A 47 9.94 0.12 12.87
C PRO A 47 10.81 1.18 12.19
N GLU A 48 11.31 0.91 10.99
CA GLU A 48 12.06 1.85 10.14
C GLU A 48 11.25 3.12 9.81
N LEU A 49 9.93 3.01 9.69
CA LEU A 49 9.02 4.13 9.44
C LEU A 49 8.69 4.91 10.73
N ALA A 50 8.86 4.32 11.91
CA ALA A 50 8.48 4.96 13.17
C ALA A 50 9.20 6.29 13.40
N SER A 51 10.49 6.35 13.07
CA SER A 51 11.29 7.59 13.13
C SER A 51 10.81 8.71 12.21
N LYS A 52 9.99 8.36 11.20
CA LYS A 52 9.48 9.27 10.18
C LYS A 52 8.01 9.64 10.39
N LEU A 53 7.34 9.06 11.38
CA LEU A 53 5.93 9.31 11.66
C LEU A 53 5.71 10.79 12.01
N PRO A 54 4.98 11.56 11.17
CA PRO A 54 4.69 12.94 11.50
C PRO A 54 3.69 13.02 12.67
N PRO A 55 3.73 14.11 13.46
CA PRO A 55 2.76 14.32 14.52
C PRO A 55 1.33 14.45 13.96
N LYS A 56 0.33 14.21 14.82
CA LYS A 56 -1.07 14.37 14.44
C LYS A 56 -1.35 15.83 14.06
N ARG A 57 -1.92 16.02 12.87
CA ARG A 57 -2.23 17.34 12.30
C ARG A 57 -3.42 18.00 12.99
N LYS A 58 -3.35 19.31 13.22
CA LYS A 58 -4.52 20.13 13.61
C LYS A 58 -5.33 20.53 12.37
N CYS A 59 -6.59 20.94 12.53
CA CYS A 59 -7.46 21.24 11.36
C CYS A 59 -6.96 22.42 10.51
N TRP A 60 -6.21 23.36 11.09
CA TRP A 60 -5.63 24.52 10.41
C TRP A 60 -4.19 24.29 9.90
N GLN A 61 -3.62 23.09 10.10
CA GLN A 61 -2.27 22.78 9.61
C GLN A 61 -2.34 22.03 8.29
N SER A 62 -1.43 22.36 7.36
CA SER A 62 -1.22 21.62 6.12
C SER A 62 -0.63 20.22 6.38
N GLU A 63 -0.80 19.29 5.43
CA GLU A 63 -0.25 17.93 5.54
C GLU A 63 1.29 17.97 5.53
N ASP A 64 1.90 17.20 6.43
CA ASP A 64 3.36 17.02 6.48
C ASP A 64 3.81 16.18 5.28
N TYR A 65 4.88 16.58 4.58
CA TYR A 65 5.38 15.88 3.39
C TYR A 65 5.71 14.40 3.67
N ARG A 66 6.09 14.07 4.91
CA ARG A 66 6.39 12.70 5.32
C ARG A 66 5.19 11.78 5.21
N MET A 67 3.96 12.31 5.22
CA MET A 67 2.75 11.52 5.04
C MET A 67 2.72 10.79 3.70
N SER A 68 3.33 11.37 2.65
CA SER A 68 3.43 10.73 1.33
C SER A 68 4.18 9.39 1.38
N LEU A 69 5.17 9.25 2.28
CA LEU A 69 5.88 7.99 2.50
C LEU A 69 4.93 6.91 3.06
N PHE A 70 4.08 7.29 4.01
CA PHE A 70 3.09 6.39 4.59
C PHE A 70 1.97 6.04 3.61
N GLU A 71 1.53 6.99 2.77
CA GLU A 71 0.56 6.68 1.70
C GLU A 71 1.14 5.70 0.68
N ALA A 72 2.40 5.86 0.28
CA ALA A 72 3.09 4.91 -0.60
C ALA A 72 3.21 3.51 0.03
N ALA A 73 3.58 3.44 1.32
CA ALA A 73 3.64 2.17 2.04
C ALA A 73 2.24 1.53 2.17
N ALA A 74 1.20 2.32 2.42
CA ALA A 74 -0.19 1.84 2.48
C ALA A 74 -0.64 1.24 1.14
N LEU A 75 -0.29 1.88 0.02
CA LEU A 75 -0.54 1.37 -1.33
C LEU A 75 0.16 0.02 -1.54
N GLY A 76 1.41 -0.11 -1.12
CA GLY A 76 2.17 -1.37 -1.18
C GLY A 76 1.50 -2.49 -0.37
N VAL A 77 1.14 -2.23 0.88
CA VAL A 77 0.45 -3.21 1.74
C VAL A 77 -0.88 -3.65 1.10
N ALA A 78 -1.66 -2.71 0.58
CA ALA A 78 -2.93 -2.99 -0.08
C ALA A 78 -2.75 -3.83 -1.37
N TYR A 79 -1.70 -3.52 -2.14
CA TYR A 79 -1.32 -4.31 -3.30
C TYR A 79 -1.03 -5.77 -2.90
N PHE A 80 -0.17 -5.99 -1.91
CA PHE A 80 0.20 -7.35 -1.50
C PHE A 80 -0.99 -8.11 -0.90
N ALA A 81 -1.84 -7.45 -0.12
CA ALA A 81 -3.04 -8.06 0.45
C ALA A 81 -4.02 -8.57 -0.63
N ARG A 82 -4.13 -7.86 -1.76
CA ARG A 82 -5.10 -8.15 -2.82
C ARG A 82 -4.54 -9.02 -3.95
N PHE A 83 -3.28 -8.83 -4.34
CA PHE A 83 -2.71 -9.39 -5.57
C PHE A 83 -1.64 -10.46 -5.36
N ALA A 84 -0.94 -10.47 -4.22
CA ALA A 84 0.14 -11.43 -3.99
C ALA A 84 -0.35 -12.86 -3.74
N LYS A 85 -1.65 -13.05 -3.45
CA LYS A 85 -2.27 -14.37 -3.29
C LYS A 85 -2.41 -15.18 -4.59
N ARG A 86 -1.97 -14.65 -5.74
CA ARG A 86 -2.11 -15.31 -7.05
C ARG A 86 -0.85 -16.09 -7.49
N THR A 87 0.22 -16.11 -6.70
CA THR A 87 1.45 -16.87 -6.99
C THR A 87 1.53 -18.21 -6.26
N SER A 88 0.54 -18.60 -5.45
CA SER A 88 0.44 -20.00 -5.00
C SER A 88 -0.03 -20.86 -6.16
N ASN A 89 0.92 -21.41 -6.91
CA ASN A 89 0.72 -22.47 -7.89
C ASN A 89 0.11 -23.72 -7.20
N PRO A 90 -1.12 -24.19 -7.51
CA PRO A 90 -1.54 -25.53 -7.13
C PRO A 90 -1.18 -26.51 -8.26
N SER A 91 0.11 -26.76 -8.48
CA SER A 91 0.52 -27.92 -9.28
C SER A 91 0.85 -29.08 -8.37
N THR A 92 -0.13 -29.97 -8.15
CA THR A 92 0.00 -31.44 -8.29
C THR A 92 -1.27 -32.12 -7.80
N LYS A 93 -2.16 -32.49 -8.72
CA LYS A 93 -2.94 -33.72 -8.57
C LYS A 93 -3.33 -34.26 -9.94
N ASN A 94 -2.45 -35.07 -10.53
CA ASN A 94 -2.85 -36.11 -11.47
C ASN A 94 -2.88 -37.42 -10.67
N PRO A 95 -4.03 -38.10 -10.52
CA PRO A 95 -4.04 -39.53 -10.25
C PRO A 95 -3.95 -40.30 -11.58
N ALA A 96 -2.90 -41.11 -11.71
CA ALA A 96 -2.81 -42.16 -12.72
C ALA A 96 -3.89 -43.23 -12.46
N PRO A 97 -4.37 -43.87 -13.53
CA PRO A 97 -4.36 -45.33 -13.58
C PRO A 97 -3.36 -45.85 -14.63
#